data_AF-A0A7S3X105-F1
#
_entry.id   AF-A0A7S3X105-F1
#
_cell.length_a   1.000
_cell.length_b   1.000
_cell.length_c   1.000
_cell.angle_alpha   90.00
_cell.angle_beta   90.00
_cell.angle_gamma   90.00
#
_symmetry.space_group_name_H-M   'P 1'
#
loop_
_entity.id
_entity.type
_entity.pdbx_description
1 polymer ?
#
loop_
_entity_poly.entity_id
_entity_poly.type
_entity_poly.pdbx_seq_one_letter_code
_entity_poly.pdbx_strand_id
1 'polypeptide(L)'
;PMSLVAALLLSTSLSLSSPSRLSAHEYFLREIALCAPPDGLDALGNVLLGRGETLREPQPVALSLHPLLVPLSEGEDGELTGLLRWPGGGGKLPVVRTCSQSRQLTWLAESAEKYVAREKELAEAEAEIAAGGAGTPSSKGG
;
A
#
# COMPACT_ATOMS: atom_id res chain seq x y z
N PRO A 1 -14.01 -19.47 41.79
CA PRO A 1 -13.12 -18.29 41.91
C PRO A 1 -12.94 -17.62 40.54
N MET A 2 -13.90 -16.78 40.18
CA MET A 2 -13.89 -15.98 38.96
C MET A 2 -13.23 -14.63 39.28
N SER A 3 -12.16 -14.25 38.58
CA SER A 3 -11.56 -12.94 38.77
C SER A 3 -10.89 -12.41 37.50
N LEU A 4 -11.46 -11.31 37.02
CA LEU A 4 -10.76 -10.10 36.55
C LEU A 4 -10.39 -9.88 35.07
N VAL A 5 -11.15 -10.37 34.09
CA VAL A 5 -10.96 -9.91 32.68
C VAL A 5 -12.23 -9.37 32.01
N ALA A 6 -13.38 -9.34 32.70
CA ALA A 6 -14.63 -8.84 32.14
C ALA A 6 -15.19 -7.66 32.95
N ALA A 7 -14.53 -6.50 32.88
CA ALA A 7 -15.13 -5.24 33.30
C ALA A 7 -14.36 -4.05 32.71
N LEU A 8 -14.86 -3.50 31.60
CA LEU A 8 -15.03 -2.07 31.33
C LEU A 8 -15.28 -1.86 29.82
N LEU A 9 -16.51 -2.18 29.41
CA LEU A 9 -17.14 -1.49 28.29
C LEU A 9 -17.51 -0.09 28.78
N LEU A 10 -16.60 0.86 28.63
CA LEU A 10 -16.94 2.28 28.61
C LEU A 10 -16.26 2.90 27.40
N SER A 11 -17.10 3.53 26.58
CA SER A 11 -16.79 4.19 25.32
C SER A 11 -15.61 5.15 25.46
N THR A 12 -14.43 4.63 25.19
CA THR A 12 -13.24 5.43 24.89
C THR A 12 -12.76 4.84 23.58
N SER A 13 -12.94 5.56 22.48
CA SER A 13 -12.24 5.25 21.24
C SER A 13 -10.76 5.48 21.51
N LEU A 14 -10.10 4.52 22.16
CA LEU A 14 -8.68 4.34 21.99
C LEU A 14 -8.54 4.02 20.51
N SER A 15 -8.20 5.04 19.72
CA SER A 15 -7.61 4.82 18.42
C SER A 15 -6.34 4.03 18.72
N LEU A 16 -6.46 2.71 18.72
CA LEU A 16 -5.34 1.80 18.78
C LEU A 16 -4.66 2.03 17.45
N SER A 17 -3.73 3.00 17.42
CA SER A 17 -2.82 3.19 16.30
C SER A 17 -2.18 1.84 16.10
N SER A 18 -2.61 1.14 15.05
CA SER A 18 -2.05 -0.15 14.72
C SER A 18 -0.56 0.09 14.49
N PRO A 19 0.33 -0.75 15.04
CA PRO A 19 1.75 -0.57 14.84
C PRO A 19 2.01 -0.48 13.34
N SER A 20 2.78 0.54 12.92
CA SER A 20 3.11 0.75 11.51
C SER A 20 3.75 -0.52 10.97
N ARG A 21 3.06 -1.17 10.03
CA ARG A 21 3.52 -2.42 9.41
C ARG A 21 4.76 -2.19 8.55
N LEU A 22 5.06 -0.92 8.27
CA LEU A 22 6.20 -0.46 7.49
C LEU A 22 7.24 0.32 8.31
N SER A 23 7.26 0.18 9.64
CA SER A 23 8.30 0.77 10.51
C SER A 23 9.73 0.46 10.05
N ALA A 24 9.99 -0.77 9.59
CA ALA A 24 11.28 -1.14 9.02
C ALA A 24 11.62 -0.34 7.74
N HIS A 25 10.61 -0.05 6.91
CA HIS A 25 10.79 0.76 5.70
C HIS A 25 10.98 2.23 6.02
N GLU A 26 10.27 2.78 7.02
CA GLU A 26 10.48 4.14 7.50
C GLU A 26 11.93 4.34 7.94
N TYR A 27 12.43 3.42 8.78
CA TYR A 27 13.82 3.40 9.21
C TYR A 27 14.76 3.30 8.01
N PHE A 28 14.51 2.36 7.10
CA PHE A 28 15.36 2.17 5.92
C PHE A 28 15.41 3.41 5.03
N LEU A 29 14.26 4.03 4.74
CA LEU A 29 14.17 5.22 3.92
C LEU A 29 14.99 6.36 4.54
N ARG A 30 14.83 6.57 5.84
CA ARG A 30 15.48 7.64 6.59
C ARG A 30 16.99 7.43 6.75
N GLU A 31 17.40 6.25 7.21
CA GLU A 31 18.77 5.99 7.66
C GLU A 31 19.65 5.35 6.59
N ILE A 32 19.07 4.60 5.64
CA ILE A 32 19.83 3.88 4.61
C ILE A 32 19.68 4.53 3.23
N ALA A 33 18.44 4.80 2.80
CA ALA A 33 18.17 5.42 1.51
C ALA A 33 18.33 6.95 1.50
N LEU A 34 18.48 7.55 2.70
CA LEU A 34 18.66 8.98 2.95
C LEU A 34 17.56 9.83 2.29
N CYS A 35 16.31 9.37 2.39
CA CYS A 35 15.12 10.07 1.93
C CYS A 35 14.06 10.18 3.04
N ALA A 36 13.25 11.23 2.98
CA ALA A 36 12.12 11.38 3.89
C ALA A 36 11.06 10.31 3.57
N PRO A 37 10.61 9.52 4.56
CA PRO A 37 9.49 8.60 4.34
C PRO A 37 8.23 9.39 3.98
N PRO A 38 7.39 8.88 3.06
CA PRO A 38 6.16 9.56 2.67
C PRO A 38 5.11 9.45 3.79
N ASP A 39 4.34 10.52 4.03
CA ASP A 39 3.30 10.56 5.07
C ASP A 39 2.23 9.46 4.86
N GLY A 40 1.96 9.09 3.60
CA GLY A 40 1.03 8.03 3.24
C GLY A 40 1.58 6.61 3.27
N LEU A 41 2.77 6.35 3.84
CA LEU A 41 3.44 5.05 3.72
C LEU A 41 2.62 3.88 4.27
N ASP A 42 2.12 3.98 5.50
CA ASP A 42 1.31 2.92 6.10
C ASP A 42 -0.01 2.68 5.34
N ALA A 43 -0.63 3.77 4.89
CA ALA A 43 -1.84 3.67 4.08
C ALA A 43 -1.57 2.96 2.74
N LEU A 44 -0.44 3.25 2.11
CA LEU A 44 0.03 2.54 0.92
C LEU A 44 0.22 1.05 1.21
N GLY A 45 0.89 0.70 2.32
CA GLY A 45 1.05 -0.70 2.74
C GLY A 45 -0.28 -1.44 2.89
N ASN A 46 -1.27 -0.80 3.50
CA ASN A 46 -2.61 -1.39 3.68
C ASN A 46 -3.34 -1.60 2.35
N VAL A 47 -3.21 -0.66 1.41
CA VAL A 47 -3.79 -0.80 0.07
C VAL A 47 -3.15 -1.95 -0.69
N LEU A 48 -1.82 -2.09 -0.64
CA LEU A 48 -1.09 -3.18 -1.30
C LEU A 48 -1.49 -4.54 -0.72
N LEU A 49 -1.58 -4.65 0.61
CA LEU A 49 -2.11 -5.84 1.28
C LEU A 49 -3.57 -6.14 0.89
N GLY A 50 -4.41 -5.11 0.79
CA GLY A 50 -5.80 -5.24 0.37
C GLY A 50 -5.95 -5.75 -1.07
N ARG A 51 -4.95 -5.50 -1.92
CA ARG A 51 -4.83 -6.05 -3.29
C ARG A 51 -4.31 -7.50 -3.34
N GLY A 52 -4.00 -8.10 -2.19
CA GLY A 52 -3.42 -9.44 -2.12
C GLY A 52 -1.90 -9.48 -2.29
N GLU A 53 -1.22 -8.34 -2.32
CA GLU A 53 0.25 -8.30 -2.36
C GLU A 53 0.82 -8.64 -0.98
N THR A 54 2.01 -9.25 -0.94
CA THR A 54 2.72 -9.56 0.31
C THR A 54 3.79 -8.51 0.58
N LEU A 55 3.82 -7.94 1.79
CA LEU A 55 4.89 -7.00 2.16
C LEU A 55 6.25 -7.69 2.18
N ARG A 56 7.24 -7.04 1.57
CA ARG A 56 8.63 -7.47 1.54
C ARG A 56 9.43 -6.66 2.55
N GLU A 57 10.45 -7.25 3.15
CA GLU A 57 11.38 -6.45 3.97
C GLU A 57 12.26 -5.56 3.08
N PRO A 58 12.64 -4.36 3.56
CA PRO A 58 13.52 -3.49 2.81
C PRO A 58 14.89 -4.17 2.65
N GLN A 59 15.34 -4.30 1.40
CA GLN A 59 16.62 -4.92 1.10
C GLN A 59 17.74 -3.88 0.94
N PRO A 60 18.99 -4.20 1.36
CA PRO A 60 20.15 -3.39 1.02
C PRO A 60 20.23 -3.13 -0.49
N VAL A 61 20.72 -1.94 -0.87
CA VAL A 61 20.76 -1.48 -2.27
C VAL A 61 21.46 -2.48 -3.20
N ALA A 62 22.47 -3.21 -2.72
CA ALA A 62 23.19 -4.23 -3.50
C ALA A 62 22.37 -5.48 -3.83
N LEU A 63 21.30 -5.76 -3.09
CA LEU A 63 20.40 -6.90 -3.29
C LEU A 63 19.12 -6.52 -4.05
N SER A 64 18.87 -5.22 -4.23
CA SER A 64 17.71 -4.72 -4.97
C SER A 64 17.87 -4.92 -6.48
N LEU A 65 16.79 -5.31 -7.17
CA LEU A 65 16.75 -5.46 -8.63
C LEU A 65 17.08 -4.16 -9.38
N HIS A 66 16.80 -3.01 -8.77
CA HIS A 66 17.06 -1.69 -9.30
C HIS A 66 17.65 -0.79 -8.19
N PRO A 67 18.85 -0.18 -8.36
CA PRO A 67 19.56 0.53 -7.28
C PRO A 67 18.81 1.70 -6.64
N LEU A 68 17.80 2.24 -7.33
CA LEU A 68 16.97 3.33 -6.86
C LEU A 68 15.62 2.86 -6.29
N LEU A 69 15.29 1.57 -6.39
CA LEU A 69 14.02 1.04 -5.94
C LEU A 69 14.14 0.56 -4.50
N VAL A 70 13.24 1.04 -3.65
CA VAL A 70 12.99 0.49 -2.32
C VAL A 70 11.76 -0.42 -2.45
N PRO A 71 11.92 -1.76 -2.46
CA PRO A 71 10.79 -2.67 -2.58
C PRO A 71 9.87 -2.54 -1.35
N LEU A 72 8.56 -2.61 -1.56
CA LEU A 72 7.54 -2.59 -0.50
C LEU A 72 6.76 -3.89 -0.44
N SER A 73 6.34 -4.40 -1.60
CA SER A 73 5.50 -5.59 -1.70
C SER A 73 5.78 -6.37 -2.97
N GLU A 74 5.29 -7.61 -2.98
CA GLU A 74 5.33 -8.52 -4.10
C GLU A 74 3.93 -9.03 -4.40
N GLY A 75 3.53 -8.98 -5.67
CA GLY A 75 2.31 -9.60 -6.20
C GLY A 75 2.53 -11.04 -6.63
N GLU A 76 1.44 -11.71 -6.99
CA GLU A 76 1.41 -13.17 -7.28
C GLU A 76 2.33 -13.59 -8.44
N ASP A 77 2.54 -12.72 -9.43
CA ASP A 77 3.39 -12.98 -10.60
C ASP A 77 4.87 -12.60 -10.39
N GLY A 78 5.28 -12.37 -9.13
CA GLY A 78 6.62 -11.87 -8.80
C GLY A 78 6.85 -10.42 -9.24
N GLU A 79 5.76 -9.66 -9.44
CA GLU A 79 5.80 -8.22 -9.63
C GLU A 79 6.15 -7.55 -8.30
N LEU A 80 7.15 -6.68 -8.30
CA LEU A 80 7.54 -5.89 -7.14
C LEU A 80 6.97 -4.49 -7.26
N THR A 81 6.20 -4.10 -6.25
CA THR A 81 5.77 -2.72 -6.06
C THR A 81 6.71 -2.05 -5.05
N GLY A 82 7.12 -0.81 -5.32
CA GLY A 82 8.07 -0.11 -4.45
C GLY A 82 8.11 1.40 -4.66
N LEU A 83 8.95 2.04 -3.86
CA LEU A 83 9.22 3.48 -3.94
C LEU A 83 10.50 3.73 -4.70
N LEU A 84 10.45 4.68 -5.63
CA LEU A 84 11.59 5.01 -6.46
C LEU A 84 12.31 6.27 -5.92
N ARG A 85 13.54 6.11 -5.44
CA ARG A 85 14.33 7.22 -4.88
C ARG A 85 15.08 7.96 -5.99
N TRP A 86 14.83 9.26 -6.16
CA TRP A 86 15.60 10.07 -7.12
C TRP A 86 16.94 10.53 -6.54
N PRO A 87 18.07 10.33 -7.25
CA PRO A 87 19.35 10.87 -6.85
C PRO A 87 19.34 12.39 -7.05
N GLY A 88 19.26 13.15 -5.96
CA GLY A 88 19.20 14.62 -6.01
C GLY A 88 18.48 15.27 -4.84
N GLY A 89 17.72 14.50 -4.05
CA GLY A 89 17.14 14.92 -2.77
C GLY A 89 16.11 16.04 -2.91
N GLY A 90 14.82 15.70 -2.84
CA GLY A 90 13.75 16.70 -2.67
C GLY A 90 12.47 16.48 -3.48
N GLY A 91 12.40 15.42 -4.29
CA GLY A 91 11.17 15.05 -5.00
C GLY A 91 10.26 14.12 -4.17
N LYS A 92 8.98 14.08 -4.54
CA LYS A 92 8.05 13.02 -4.11
C LYS A 92 8.64 11.65 -4.48
N LEU A 93 8.42 10.64 -3.65
CA LEU A 93 8.82 9.25 -3.90
C LEU A 93 7.74 8.55 -4.75
N PRO A 94 7.96 8.36 -6.06
CA PRO A 94 6.97 7.75 -6.92
C PRO A 94 6.75 6.30 -6.55
N VAL A 95 5.49 5.86 -6.63
CA VAL A 95 5.12 4.46 -6.53
C VAL A 95 5.30 3.85 -7.90
N VAL A 96 6.10 2.79 -7.99
CA VAL A 96 6.39 2.10 -9.25
C VAL A 96 6.27 0.61 -9.09
N ARG A 97 6.13 -0.07 -10.22
CA ARG A 97 6.10 -1.52 -10.30
C ARG A 97 7.15 -2.04 -11.28
N THR A 98 7.73 -3.19 -11.00
CA THR A 98 8.69 -3.88 -11.87
C THR A 98 8.49 -5.38 -11.79
N CYS A 99 8.97 -6.14 -12.77
CA CYS A 99 8.95 -7.60 -12.73
C CYS A 99 10.39 -8.11 -12.79
N SER A 100 10.70 -9.20 -12.09
CA SER A 100 12.05 -9.80 -12.15
C SER A 100 12.51 -10.15 -13.58
N GLN A 101 11.56 -10.44 -14.46
CA GLN A 101 11.78 -10.81 -15.87
C GLN A 101 11.95 -9.57 -16.76
N SER A 102 11.37 -8.43 -16.39
CA SER A 102 11.45 -7.17 -17.13
C SER A 102 12.08 -6.08 -16.26
N ARG A 103 13.27 -5.62 -16.67
CA ARG A 103 13.95 -4.49 -16.01
C ARG A 103 13.24 -3.13 -16.17
N GLN A 104 12.00 -3.15 -16.65
CA GLN A 104 11.17 -1.97 -16.87
C GLN A 104 10.53 -1.54 -15.55
N LEU A 105 10.43 -0.23 -15.37
CA LEU A 105 9.70 0.40 -14.28
C LEU A 105 8.41 0.97 -14.83
N THR A 106 7.29 0.46 -14.34
CA THR A 106 5.97 0.99 -14.61
C THR A 106 5.63 2.04 -13.57
N TRP A 107 5.40 3.27 -14.01
CA TRP A 107 5.01 4.36 -13.12
C TRP A 107 3.55 4.20 -12.69
N LEU A 108 3.30 4.06 -11.38
CA LEU A 108 1.95 3.90 -10.85
C LEU A 108 1.39 5.22 -10.33
N ALA A 109 2.19 6.00 -9.59
CA ALA A 109 1.80 7.29 -9.07
C ALA A 109 3.01 8.16 -8.75
N GLU A 110 2.82 9.48 -8.74
CA GLU A 110 3.86 10.44 -8.37
C GLU A 110 4.21 10.42 -6.87
N SER A 111 3.29 9.94 -6.01
CA SER A 111 3.51 9.79 -4.57
C SER A 111 2.61 8.71 -3.95
N ALA A 112 2.94 8.29 -2.74
CA ALA A 112 2.16 7.32 -1.97
C ALA A 112 0.71 7.79 -1.75
N GLU A 113 0.51 9.07 -1.45
CA GLU A 113 -0.80 9.66 -1.16
C GLU A 113 -1.68 9.65 -2.41
N LYS A 114 -1.11 10.01 -3.57
CA LYS A 114 -1.83 9.97 -4.84
C LYS A 114 -2.21 8.54 -5.24
N TYR A 115 -1.33 7.57 -4.99
CA TYR A 115 -1.65 6.17 -5.21
C TYR A 115 -2.83 5.75 -4.32
N VAL A 116 -2.73 5.99 -3.01
CA VAL A 116 -3.78 5.63 -2.05
C VAL A 116 -5.11 6.30 -2.39
N ALA A 117 -5.11 7.58 -2.76
CA ALA A 117 -6.32 8.29 -3.15
C ALA A 117 -6.99 7.63 -4.37
N ARG A 118 -6.22 7.34 -5.42
CA ARG A 118 -6.72 6.65 -6.61
C ARG A 118 -7.30 5.28 -6.29
N GLU A 119 -6.62 4.48 -5.46
CA GLU A 119 -7.09 3.13 -5.12
C GLU A 119 -8.38 3.16 -4.29
N LYS A 120 -8.57 4.17 -3.44
CA LYS A 120 -9.85 4.38 -2.73
C LYS A 120 -10.99 4.72 -3.69
N GLU A 121 -10.76 5.66 -4.61
CA GLU A 121 -11.76 6.04 -5.62
C GLU A 121 -12.16 4.84 -6.50
N LEU A 122 -11.19 4.00 -6.87
CA LEU A 122 -11.46 2.77 -7.63
C LEU A 122 -12.30 1.77 -6.82
N ALA A 123 -11.95 1.54 -5.56
CA ALA A 123 -12.69 0.63 -4.68
C ALA A 123 -14.14 1.10 -4.44
N GLU A 124 -14.36 2.41 -4.30
CA GLU A 124 -15.70 3.00 -4.20
C GLU A 124 -16.50 2.80 -5.49
N ALA A 125 -15.89 3.05 -6.66
CA ALA A 125 -16.54 2.84 -7.96
C ALA A 125 -16.91 1.36 -8.20
N GLU A 126 -16.05 0.43 -7.82
CA GLU A 126 -16.32 -1.02 -7.91
C GLU A 126 -17.49 -1.42 -7.00
N ALA A 127 -17.57 -0.87 -5.79
CA ALA A 127 -18.67 -1.09 -4.87
C ALA A 127 -20.01 -0.56 -5.43
N GLU A 128 -19.99 0.61 -6.08
CA GLU A 128 -21.18 1.15 -6.76
C GLU A 128 -21.63 0.29 -7.94
N ILE A 129 -20.70 -0.21 -8.75
CA ILE A 129 -21.01 -1.13 -9.87
C ILE A 129 -21.60 -2.44 -9.33
N ALA A 130 -21.00 -3.01 -8.27
CA ALA A 130 -21.50 -4.22 -7.63
C ALA A 130 -22.90 -4.04 -7.02
N ALA A 131 -23.17 -2.87 -6.42
CA ALA A 131 -24.48 -2.54 -5.89
C ALA A 131 -25.53 -2.25 -6.99
N GLY A 132 -25.11 -1.65 -8.11
CA GLY A 132 -25.95 -1.31 -9.25
C GLY A 132 -26.28 -2.50 -10.18
N GLY A 133 -25.53 -3.60 -10.11
CA GLY A 133 -25.70 -4.79 -10.96
C GLY A 133 -26.95 -5.66 -10.67
N ALA A 134 -27.73 -5.36 -9.63
CA ALA A 134 -28.92 -6.13 -9.23
C ALA A 134 -30.24 -5.70 -9.94
N GLY A 135 -30.16 -5.15 -11.15
CA GLY A 135 -31.33 -4.81 -11.97
C GLY A 135 -31.78 -5.95 -12.88
N THR A 136 -32.64 -6.85 -12.39
CA THR A 136 -33.33 -7.86 -13.22
C THR A 136 -34.12 -7.22 -14.38
N PRO A 137 -34.13 -7.81 -15.58
CA PRO A 137 -34.82 -7.28 -16.76
C PRO A 137 -36.34 -7.32 -16.58
N SER A 138 -37.00 -6.16 -16.62
CA SER A 138 -38.45 -6.11 -16.83
C SER A 138 -38.77 -6.54 -18.25
N SER A 139 -39.05 -7.84 -18.41
CA SER A 139 -39.83 -8.38 -19.51
C SER A 139 -41.17 -7.64 -19.56
N LYS A 140 -41.33 -6.73 -20.52
CA LYS A 140 -42.65 -6.30 -20.97
C LYS A 140 -42.98 -7.15 -22.20
N GLY A 141 -43.70 -8.25 -21.95
CA GLY A 141 -44.51 -8.89 -22.97
C GLY A 141 -45.63 -7.93 -23.40
N GLY A 142 -45.86 -7.87 -24.71
CA GLY A 142 -46.94 -7.18 -25.38
C GLY A 142 -47.00 -7.67 -26.81
#